data_AF-A0A834T0H0-F1
#
_entry.id   AF-A0A834T0H0-F1
#
_cell.length_a   1.000
_cell.length_b   1.000
_cell.length_c   1.000
_cell.angle_alpha   90.00
_cell.angle_beta   90.00
_cell.angle_gamma   90.00
#
_symmetry.space_group_name_H-M   'P 1'
#
loop_
_entity.id
_entity.type
_entity.pdbx_description
1 polymer ?
#
loop_
_entity_poly.entity_id
_entity_poly.type
_entity_poly.pdbx_seq_one_letter_code
_entity_poly.pdbx_strand_id
1 'polypeptide(L)'
;MEKGSECNIVPECYVIPSASSCRPNLKPQVADVAVIDMDALRNGSPTTRSSVIRDIGHACRRLGFFQVQDGKVLPRSEETKHRNSLGMDEKMESAFELVEDEDGDGCPKEKKKKKYRESSFRDFLNSLANNEIGEGSNFIDLLKI
;
A
#
# COMPACT_ATOMS: atom_id res chain seq x y z
N MET A 1 -31.48 12.20 14.51
CA MET A 1 -30.31 11.37 14.83
C MET A 1 -30.31 10.21 13.85
N GLU A 2 -29.65 10.37 12.69
CA GLU A 2 -29.44 9.26 11.76
C GLU A 2 -28.36 8.35 12.33
N LYS A 3 -28.68 7.08 12.55
CA LYS A 3 -27.69 6.06 12.89
C LYS A 3 -26.92 5.72 11.62
N GLY A 4 -25.60 5.89 11.64
CA GLY A 4 -24.71 5.44 10.57
C GLY A 4 -24.93 3.95 10.30
N SER A 5 -25.28 3.63 9.05
CA SER A 5 -25.47 2.27 8.57
C SER A 5 -24.14 1.52 8.63
N GLU A 6 -24.02 0.54 9.52
CA GLU A 6 -22.90 -0.39 9.51
C GLU A 6 -22.94 -1.22 8.23
N CYS A 7 -21.88 -1.14 7.42
CA CYS A 7 -21.72 -1.96 6.21
C CYS A 7 -21.46 -3.42 6.59
N ASN A 8 -22.53 -4.20 6.71
CA ASN A 8 -22.48 -5.64 6.97
C ASN A 8 -22.30 -6.50 5.71
N ILE A 9 -22.17 -5.85 4.54
CA ILE A 9 -22.07 -6.52 3.24
C ILE A 9 -20.83 -5.99 2.52
N VAL A 10 -19.98 -6.93 2.09
CA VAL A 10 -18.82 -6.62 1.25
C VAL A 10 -19.32 -6.36 -0.18
N PRO A 11 -19.00 -5.22 -0.82
CA PRO A 11 -19.40 -4.97 -2.20
C PRO A 11 -18.86 -6.04 -3.15
N GLU A 12 -19.63 -6.38 -4.20
CA GLU A 12 -19.30 -7.46 -5.15
C GLU A 12 -17.91 -7.30 -5.78
N CYS A 13 -17.44 -6.06 -5.99
CA CYS A 13 -16.11 -5.78 -6.55
C CYS A 13 -14.94 -6.19 -5.63
N TYR A 14 -15.19 -6.46 -4.35
CA TYR A 14 -14.22 -7.02 -3.40
C TYR A 14 -14.46 -8.50 -3.11
N VAL A 15 -15.54 -9.10 -3.63
CA VAL A 15 -15.84 -10.52 -3.47
C VAL A 15 -14.94 -11.33 -4.42
N ILE A 16 -13.96 -12.04 -3.85
CA ILE A 16 -13.13 -12.97 -4.61
C ILE A 16 -13.99 -14.21 -4.95
N PRO A 17 -14.25 -14.51 -6.24
CA PRO A 17 -15.12 -15.61 -6.62
C PRO A 17 -14.62 -16.93 -6.03
N SER A 18 -15.51 -17.73 -5.45
CA SER A 18 -15.14 -18.99 -4.80
C SER A 18 -14.56 -20.04 -5.76
N ALA A 19 -14.84 -19.89 -7.06
CA ALA A 19 -14.26 -20.74 -8.12
C ALA A 19 -12.84 -20.31 -8.52
N SER A 20 -12.38 -19.13 -8.10
CA SER A 20 -11.00 -18.72 -8.32
C SER A 20 -10.10 -19.33 -7.24
N SER A 21 -9.01 -19.97 -7.65
CA SER A 21 -7.96 -20.49 -6.74
C SER A 21 -7.29 -19.38 -5.90
N CYS A 22 -7.62 -18.12 -6.17
CA CYS A 22 -7.15 -16.95 -5.45
C CYS A 22 -7.80 -16.76 -4.07
N ARG A 23 -8.88 -17.47 -3.72
CA ARG A 23 -9.47 -17.36 -2.38
C ARG A 23 -8.52 -18.00 -1.35
N PRO A 24 -7.88 -17.21 -0.46
CA PRO A 24 -6.93 -17.76 0.48
C PRO A 24 -7.64 -18.69 1.46
N ASN A 25 -6.98 -19.78 1.83
CA ASN A 25 -7.49 -20.65 2.89
C ASN A 25 -7.47 -19.87 4.21
N LEU A 26 -8.64 -19.66 4.82
CA LEU A 26 -8.79 -18.96 6.10
C LEU A 26 -8.29 -19.77 7.30
N LYS A 27 -7.93 -21.05 7.08
CA LYS A 27 -7.22 -21.85 8.06
C LYS A 27 -5.74 -21.75 7.71
N PRO A 28 -4.93 -21.03 8.50
CA PRO A 28 -3.50 -21.02 8.28
C PRO A 28 -3.00 -22.46 8.40
N GLN A 29 -2.49 -23.01 7.31
CA GLN A 29 -1.59 -24.14 7.42
C GLN A 29 -0.31 -23.57 8.02
N VAL A 30 0.10 -24.07 9.19
CA VAL A 30 1.38 -23.68 9.78
C VAL A 30 2.46 -24.12 8.80
N ALA A 31 3.01 -23.16 8.08
CA ALA A 31 4.15 -23.38 7.21
C ALA A 31 5.41 -23.33 8.06
N ASP A 32 6.23 -24.36 7.96
CA ASP A 32 7.58 -24.36 8.53
C ASP A 32 8.47 -23.47 7.66
N VAL A 33 8.45 -22.17 7.95
CA VAL A 33 9.24 -21.16 7.25
C VAL A 33 10.59 -21.05 7.96
N ALA A 34 11.67 -21.23 7.20
CA ALA A 34 13.02 -21.08 7.74
C ALA A 34 13.20 -19.69 8.38
N VAL A 35 13.74 -19.66 9.60
CA VAL A 35 14.15 -18.44 10.30
C VAL A 35 15.68 -18.36 10.24
N ILE A 36 16.19 -17.29 9.65
CA ILE A 36 17.63 -17.06 9.45
C ILE A 36 18.12 -16.05 10.47
N ASP A 37 18.99 -16.51 11.37
CA ASP A 37 19.75 -15.66 12.29
C ASP A 37 20.94 -15.03 11.55
N MET A 38 20.84 -13.73 11.28
CA MET A 38 21.87 -12.99 10.58
C MET A 38 23.09 -12.67 11.46
N ASP A 39 22.94 -12.69 12.79
CA ASP A 39 24.07 -12.53 13.71
C ASP A 39 24.94 -13.78 13.71
N ALA A 40 24.34 -14.97 13.65
CA ALA A 40 25.06 -16.23 13.48
C ALA A 40 25.83 -16.29 12.14
N LEU A 41 25.28 -15.67 11.08
CA LEU A 41 25.96 -15.52 9.80
C LEU A 41 27.13 -14.52 9.89
N ARG A 42 26.97 -13.40 10.60
CA ARG A 42 27.95 -12.31 10.63
C ARG A 42 29.09 -12.59 11.60
N ASN A 43 28.76 -13.00 12.82
CA ASN A 43 29.67 -13.07 13.95
C ASN A 43 29.91 -14.51 14.44
N GLY A 44 29.29 -15.51 13.83
CA GLY A 44 29.45 -16.92 14.21
C GLY A 44 30.78 -17.54 13.78
N SER A 45 31.05 -18.75 14.31
CA SER A 45 32.20 -19.57 13.90
C SER A 45 32.11 -19.97 12.41
N PRO A 46 33.22 -20.36 11.74
CA PRO A 46 33.18 -20.82 10.35
C PRO A 46 32.16 -21.93 10.10
N THR A 47 31.99 -22.86 11.04
CA THR A 47 31.01 -23.97 10.97
C THR A 47 29.57 -23.49 11.13
N THR A 48 29.34 -22.52 12.02
CA THR A 48 28.03 -21.90 12.19
C THR A 48 27.64 -21.15 10.92
N ARG A 49 28.56 -20.35 10.37
CA ARG A 49 28.35 -19.57 9.15
C ARG A 49 28.03 -20.45 7.95
N SER A 50 28.76 -21.54 7.76
CA SER A 50 28.52 -22.47 6.65
C SER A 50 27.14 -23.14 6.76
N SER A 51 26.69 -23.43 7.98
CA SER A 51 25.35 -23.96 8.23
C SER A 51 24.27 -22.95 7.86
N VAL A 52 24.39 -21.69 8.30
CA VAL A 52 23.42 -20.64 7.97
C VAL A 52 23.36 -20.36 6.46
N ILE A 53 24.50 -20.35 5.76
CA ILE A 53 24.53 -20.19 4.30
C ILE A 53 23.79 -21.34 3.61
N ARG A 54 23.96 -22.58 4.09
CA ARG A 54 23.26 -23.74 3.56
C ARG A 54 21.75 -23.61 3.77
N ASP A 55 21.32 -23.12 4.92
CA ASP A 55 19.90 -22.93 5.24
C ASP A 55 19.26 -21.86 4.36
N ILE A 56 19.96 -20.74 4.11
CA ILE A 56 19.55 -19.73 3.11
C ILE A 56 19.39 -20.38 1.74
N GLY A 57 20.38 -21.16 1.30
CA GLY A 57 20.33 -21.85 0.01
C GLY A 57 19.18 -22.85 -0.09
N HIS A 58 18.79 -23.50 1.01
CA HIS A 58 17.60 -24.37 1.04
C HIS A 58 16.31 -23.56 1.00
N ALA A 59 16.19 -22.49 1.77
CA ALA A 59 15.00 -21.66 1.81
C ALA A 59 14.69 -21.05 0.45
N CYS A 60 15.70 -20.47 -0.22
CA CYS A 60 15.56 -19.91 -1.57
C CYS A 60 15.11 -20.96 -2.60
N ARG A 61 15.59 -22.22 -2.48
CA ARG A 61 15.24 -23.30 -3.42
C ARG A 61 13.88 -23.93 -3.17
N ARG A 62 13.44 -24.01 -1.90
CA ARG A 62 12.22 -24.75 -1.53
C ARG A 62 10.99 -23.86 -1.39
N LEU A 63 11.14 -22.71 -0.74
CA LEU A 63 10.02 -21.82 -0.41
C LEU A 63 10.09 -20.50 -1.17
N GLY A 64 11.30 -20.03 -1.52
CA GLY A 64 11.50 -18.72 -2.14
C GLY A 64 11.40 -17.55 -1.16
N PHE A 65 11.11 -17.82 0.12
CA PHE A 65 11.09 -16.84 1.20
C PHE A 65 11.53 -17.49 2.52
N PHE A 66 11.99 -16.66 3.44
CA PHE A 66 12.37 -17.02 4.81
C PHE A 66 12.16 -15.81 5.71
N GLN A 67 12.07 -16.04 7.02
CA GLN A 67 12.04 -14.97 8.01
C GLN A 67 13.48 -14.63 8.44
N VAL A 68 13.76 -13.36 8.66
CA VAL A 68 15.04 -12.92 9.21
C VAL A 68 14.83 -12.58 10.69
N GLN A 69 15.62 -13.22 11.55
CA GLN A 69 15.69 -12.82 12.96
C GLN A 69 16.81 -11.80 13.09
N ASP A 70 16.42 -10.55 13.37
CA ASP A 70 17.33 -9.47 13.70
C ASP A 70 16.94 -8.92 15.08
N GLY A 71 17.87 -9.01 16.04
CA GLY A 71 17.70 -8.46 17.39
C GLY A 71 17.64 -6.93 17.44
N LYS A 72 17.81 -6.24 16.30
CA LYS A 72 17.85 -4.78 16.18
C LYS A 72 16.82 -4.19 15.23
N VAL A 73 15.75 -4.91 14.90
CA VAL A 73 14.59 -4.28 14.26
C VAL A 73 14.02 -3.26 15.25
N LEU A 74 14.49 -2.02 15.17
CA LEU A 74 13.85 -0.88 15.80
C LEU A 74 12.39 -0.91 15.34
N PRO A 75 11.42 -0.75 16.26
CA PRO A 75 10.02 -0.76 15.88
C PRO A 75 9.84 0.22 14.72
N ARG A 76 9.33 -0.29 13.61
CA ARG A 76 9.00 0.49 12.41
C ARG A 76 8.31 1.76 12.88
N SER A 77 8.85 2.93 12.53
CA SER A 77 8.28 4.22 12.95
C SER A 77 6.80 4.23 12.61
N GLU A 78 5.98 4.67 13.56
CA GLU A 78 4.51 4.70 13.44
C GLU A 78 4.01 5.66 12.35
N GLU A 79 4.92 6.30 11.61
CA GLU A 79 4.63 7.27 10.54
C GLU A 79 3.78 6.66 9.42
N THR A 80 3.83 5.33 9.21
CA THR A 80 2.95 4.66 8.24
C THR A 80 1.51 4.45 8.73
N LYS A 81 1.23 4.62 10.03
CA LYS A 81 -0.15 4.57 10.56
C LYS A 81 -0.93 5.84 10.22
N HIS A 82 -0.25 6.98 10.16
CA HIS A 82 -0.90 8.29 10.00
C HIS A 82 -1.45 8.52 8.58
N ARG A 83 -0.77 7.99 7.54
CA ARG A 83 -1.19 8.18 6.14
C ARG A 83 -2.58 7.60 5.84
N ASN A 84 -2.93 6.47 6.45
CA ASN A 84 -4.24 5.84 6.25
C ASN A 84 -5.32 6.40 7.18
N SER A 85 -4.96 7.38 8.03
CA SER A 85 -5.86 8.01 9.00
C SER A 85 -6.33 9.39 8.57
N LEU A 86 -5.88 9.89 7.41
CA LEU A 86 -6.36 11.17 6.85
C LEU A 86 -7.85 11.02 6.52
N GLY A 87 -8.66 11.93 7.05
CA GLY A 87 -10.09 11.92 6.79
C GLY A 87 -10.40 12.15 5.32
N MET A 88 -11.47 11.55 4.80
CA MET A 88 -11.89 11.74 3.39
C MET A 88 -12.23 13.21 3.05
N ASP A 89 -12.52 14.01 4.07
CA ASP A 89 -12.77 15.45 3.96
C ASP A 89 -11.50 16.31 3.97
N GLU A 90 -10.35 15.71 4.28
CA GLU A 90 -9.06 16.35 4.09
C GLU A 90 -8.76 16.46 2.60
N LYS A 91 -8.18 17.59 2.19
CA LYS A 91 -7.89 17.85 0.78
C LYS A 91 -6.73 16.99 0.32
N MET A 92 -6.95 16.20 -0.71
CA MET A 92 -5.92 15.36 -1.30
C MET A 92 -5.23 16.12 -2.44
N GLU A 93 -3.90 16.08 -2.48
CA GLU A 93 -3.12 16.58 -3.62
C GLU A 93 -3.07 15.52 -4.73
N SER A 94 -2.82 15.94 -5.97
CA SER A 94 -2.62 15.03 -7.10
C SER A 94 -1.51 14.02 -6.80
N ALA A 95 -1.73 12.75 -7.15
CA ALA A 95 -0.74 11.70 -6.96
C ALA A 95 0.55 12.03 -7.74
N PHE A 96 1.69 12.07 -7.03
CA PHE A 96 2.99 12.48 -7.60
C PHE A 96 3.50 11.53 -8.70
N GLU A 97 3.09 10.26 -8.70
CA GLU A 97 3.65 9.21 -9.55
C GLU A 97 2.93 9.02 -10.91
N LEU A 98 1.78 9.65 -11.16
CA LEU A 98 1.08 9.59 -12.46
C LEU A 98 1.63 10.59 -13.51
N VAL A 99 2.91 10.96 -13.37
CA VAL A 99 3.58 11.88 -14.31
C VAL A 99 4.83 11.20 -14.88
N GLU A 100 4.61 10.06 -15.55
CA GLU A 100 5.62 9.37 -16.34
C GLU A 100 6.11 10.28 -17.47
N ASP A 101 7.36 10.72 -17.30
CA ASP A 101 8.48 10.58 -18.22
C ASP A 101 8.19 10.68 -19.72
N GLU A 102 8.51 11.85 -20.29
CA GLU A 102 9.37 11.87 -21.47
C GLU A 102 10.55 12.80 -21.17
N ASP A 103 11.73 12.31 -21.55
CA ASP A 103 13.07 12.90 -21.49
C ASP A 103 13.84 12.75 -20.17
N GLY A 104 14.72 11.74 -20.17
CA GLY A 104 15.70 11.49 -19.13
C GLY A 104 16.81 12.53 -19.11
N ASP A 105 17.04 13.10 -17.93
CA ASP A 105 18.34 13.49 -17.40
C ASP A 105 18.13 13.80 -15.91
N GLY A 106 19.09 13.47 -15.07
CA GLY A 106 19.02 13.71 -13.65
C GLY A 106 19.09 15.20 -13.31
N CYS A 107 18.25 15.61 -12.34
CA CYS A 107 18.26 16.89 -11.60
C CYS A 107 17.47 18.05 -12.25
N PRO A 108 16.89 19.01 -11.49
CA PRO A 108 16.39 19.04 -10.10
C PRO A 108 14.84 19.04 -10.06
N LYS A 109 14.27 18.94 -8.85
CA LYS A 109 12.83 18.99 -8.55
C LYS A 109 12.20 20.32 -8.99
N GLU A 110 11.92 20.50 -10.27
CA GLU A 110 11.03 21.56 -10.73
C GLU A 110 9.60 21.22 -10.32
N LYS A 111 8.91 22.20 -9.73
CA LYS A 111 7.50 22.14 -9.38
C LYS A 111 6.69 21.93 -10.68
N LYS A 112 6.49 20.66 -11.08
CA LYS A 112 5.57 20.30 -12.17
C LYS A 112 4.23 20.98 -11.86
N LYS A 113 3.76 21.86 -12.77
CA LYS A 113 2.54 22.66 -12.57
C LYS A 113 1.38 21.73 -12.25
N LYS A 114 0.71 21.95 -11.12
CA LYS A 114 -0.46 21.16 -10.72
C LYS A 114 -1.50 21.27 -11.85
N LYS A 115 -1.86 20.14 -12.48
CA LYS A 115 -2.91 20.10 -13.52
C LYS A 115 -4.31 20.22 -12.92
N TYR A 116 -4.44 19.83 -11.67
CA TYR A 116 -5.69 19.85 -10.92
C TYR A 116 -5.49 20.56 -9.58
N ARG A 117 -6.49 21.31 -9.17
CA ARG A 117 -6.62 21.90 -7.84
C ARG A 117 -6.86 20.80 -6.80
N GLU A 118 -6.37 21.01 -5.59
CA GLU A 118 -6.69 20.18 -4.43
C GLU A 118 -8.21 20.19 -4.14
N SER A 119 -8.76 19.02 -3.80
CA SER A 119 -10.17 18.86 -3.45
C SER A 119 -10.38 17.79 -2.39
N SER A 120 -11.51 17.85 -1.68
CA SER A 120 -11.93 16.86 -0.69
C SER A 120 -13.24 16.18 -1.07
N PHE A 121 -13.61 15.12 -0.34
CA PHE A 121 -14.92 14.47 -0.51
C PHE A 121 -16.08 15.43 -0.25
N ARG A 122 -15.96 16.32 0.75
CA ARG A 122 -16.94 17.36 1.01
C ARG A 122 -17.07 18.38 -0.13
N ASP A 123 -15.98 18.74 -0.79
CA ASP A 123 -16.02 19.63 -1.98
C ASP A 123 -16.80 18.97 -3.13
N PHE A 124 -16.67 17.65 -3.30
CA PHE A 124 -17.45 16.86 -4.25
C PHE A 124 -18.95 16.84 -3.89
N LEU A 125 -19.31 16.57 -2.63
CA LEU A 125 -20.71 16.60 -2.20
C LEU A 125 -21.35 17.98 -2.35
N ASN A 126 -20.60 19.05 -2.06
CA ASN A 126 -21.06 20.42 -2.31
C ASN A 126 -21.27 20.67 -3.82
N SER A 127 -20.42 20.12 -4.68
CA SER A 127 -20.62 20.21 -6.13
C SER A 127 -21.90 19.50 -6.56
N LEU A 128 -22.22 18.32 -6.01
CA LEU A 128 -23.47 17.62 -6.31
C LEU A 128 -24.70 18.37 -5.78
N ALA A 129 -24.60 19.01 -4.63
CA ALA A 129 -25.71 19.73 -4.01
C ALA A 129 -26.04 21.04 -4.75
N ASN A 130 -25.04 21.67 -5.37
CA ASN A 130 -25.19 22.97 -6.02
C ASN A 130 -25.42 22.87 -7.54
N ASN A 131 -25.15 21.71 -8.15
CA ASN A 131 -25.30 21.52 -9.60
C ASN A 131 -26.52 20.64 -9.90
N GLU A 132 -27.38 21.07 -10.81
CA GLU A 132 -28.41 20.19 -11.37
C GLU A 132 -27.73 19.11 -12.23
N ILE A 133 -27.98 17.83 -11.92
CA ILE A 133 -27.42 16.67 -12.63
C ILE A 133 -27.96 16.69 -14.07
N GLY A 134 -27.26 17.39 -14.96
CA GLY A 134 -27.66 17.57 -16.36
C GLY A 134 -27.04 18.77 -17.07
N GLU A 135 -26.54 19.78 -16.34
CA GLU A 135 -26.10 21.05 -16.95
C GLU A 135 -24.63 21.10 -17.41
N GLY A 136 -23.94 19.95 -17.47
CA GLY A 136 -22.73 19.79 -18.27
C GLY A 136 -21.38 20.17 -17.64
N SER A 137 -21.33 20.67 -16.40
CA SER A 137 -20.06 20.80 -15.66
C SER A 137 -19.84 19.59 -14.76
N ASN A 138 -18.94 18.69 -15.16
CA ASN A 138 -18.51 17.61 -14.27
C ASN A 138 -17.51 18.15 -13.23
N PHE A 139 -17.49 17.55 -12.04
CA PHE A 139 -16.63 17.99 -10.94
C PHE A 139 -15.14 18.01 -11.32
N ILE A 140 -14.70 17.07 -12.16
CA ILE A 140 -13.30 16.98 -12.59
C ILE A 140 -12.88 18.18 -13.45
N ASP A 141 -13.76 18.69 -14.29
CA ASP A 141 -13.50 19.87 -15.12
C ASP A 141 -13.39 21.14 -14.27
N LEU A 142 -14.11 21.21 -13.14
CA LEU A 142 -13.99 22.29 -12.15
C LEU A 142 -12.68 22.25 -11.37
N LEU A 143 -11.96 21.12 -11.40
CA LEU A 143 -10.66 20.98 -10.75
C LEU A 143 -9.49 21.33 -11.66
N LYS A 144 -9.68 21.40 -12.99
CA LYS A 144 -8.59 21.74 -13.93
C LYS A 144 -8.14 23.19 -13.75
N ILE A 145 -6.83 23.43 -13.83
CA ILE A 145 -6.18 24.77 -13.75
C ILE A 145 -5.80 25.25 -15.14
#